data_AF-A0A166QM60-F1
#
_entry.id   AF-A0A166QM60-F1
#
_cell.length_a   1.000
_cell.length_b   1.000
_cell.length_c   1.000
_cell.angle_alpha   90.00
_cell.angle_beta   90.00
_cell.angle_gamma   90.00
#
_symmetry.space_group_name_H-M   'P 1'
#
loop_
_entity.id
_entity.type
_entity.pdbx_description
1 polymer ?
#
loop_
_entity_poly.entity_id
_entity_poly.type
_entity_poly.pdbx_seq_one_letter_code
_entity_poly.pdbx_strand_id
1 'polypeptide(L)'
;MKKADIDKGRFYSDGKLGVREVLDFGPQYRLYEGVQDSDCLRYRCLNSKAETEVGQASNCTRTAFAAWAKVEVPADQVGGHLIRLQANKIAGKLSEPQLQFLRTFDRDLVAGSYVECPRSDLRMAKGCFEKGLITEFQLVAGAKWFDVSFTPVGLSVLAQVLGEPA
;
A
#
# COMPACT_ATOMS: atom_id res chain seq x y z
N MET A 1 -5.61 -20.93 2.99
CA MET A 1 -4.58 -21.56 2.14
C MET A 1 -4.30 -22.97 2.65
N LYS A 2 -3.77 -23.91 1.83
CA LYS A 2 -3.27 -25.16 2.41
C LYS A 2 -1.87 -24.93 2.98
N LYS A 3 -1.52 -25.69 4.02
CA LYS A 3 -0.21 -25.62 4.67
C LYS A 3 0.95 -25.91 3.69
N ALA A 4 0.71 -26.81 2.74
CA ALA A 4 1.68 -27.21 1.73
C ALA A 4 1.97 -26.11 0.68
N ASP A 5 1.10 -25.12 0.54
CA ASP A 5 1.26 -24.02 -0.41
C ASP A 5 2.07 -22.85 0.19
N ILE A 6 2.45 -22.95 1.48
CA ILE A 6 3.24 -21.93 2.18
C ILE A 6 4.72 -22.27 2.03
N ASP A 7 5.47 -21.38 1.38
CA ASP A 7 6.87 -21.57 1.07
C ASP A 7 7.73 -20.34 1.45
N LYS A 8 9.03 -20.57 1.64
CA LYS A 8 10.02 -19.57 2.05
C LYS A 8 10.26 -18.58 0.91
N GLY A 9 10.40 -17.30 1.25
CA GLY A 9 10.58 -16.22 0.28
C GLY A 9 9.31 -15.86 -0.50
N ARG A 10 8.16 -16.44 -0.15
CA ARG A 10 6.85 -16.13 -0.75
C ARG A 10 6.08 -15.11 0.07
N PHE A 11 5.13 -14.46 -0.59
CA PHE A 11 4.31 -13.39 -0.03
C PHE A 11 2.85 -13.80 -0.03
N TYR A 12 2.16 -13.52 1.07
CA TYR A 12 0.77 -13.91 1.25
C TYR A 12 -0.04 -12.76 1.80
N SER A 13 -1.30 -12.70 1.38
CA SER A 13 -2.28 -11.74 1.88
C SER A 13 -3.43 -12.44 2.57
N ASP A 14 -4.01 -11.78 3.58
CA ASP A 14 -5.26 -12.16 4.20
C ASP A 14 -6.51 -11.80 3.36
N GLY A 15 -6.31 -11.25 2.16
CA GLY A 15 -7.38 -10.77 1.27
C GLY A 15 -7.99 -9.44 1.72
N LYS A 16 -7.40 -8.78 2.73
CA LYS A 16 -7.84 -7.48 3.26
C LYS A 16 -6.67 -6.50 3.25
N LEU A 17 -6.05 -6.26 4.40
CA LEU A 17 -4.93 -5.33 4.57
C LEU A 17 -3.63 -6.06 4.85
N GLY A 18 -3.69 -7.28 5.37
CA GLY A 18 -2.50 -8.01 5.80
C GLY A 18 -1.70 -8.49 4.60
N VAL A 19 -0.40 -8.18 4.59
CA VAL A 19 0.58 -8.76 3.67
C VAL A 19 1.80 -9.20 4.46
N ARG A 20 2.23 -10.45 4.29
CA ARG A 20 3.37 -11.03 5.01
C ARG A 20 4.28 -11.80 4.06
N GLU A 21 5.58 -11.67 4.28
CA GLU A 21 6.64 -12.43 3.64
C GLU A 21 7.06 -13.57 4.57
N VAL A 22 7.15 -14.80 4.07
CA VAL A 22 7.71 -15.92 4.85
C VAL A 22 9.23 -15.88 4.76
N LEU A 23 9.90 -15.68 5.89
CA LEU A 23 11.36 -15.53 5.95
C LEU A 23 12.07 -16.88 6.09
N ASP A 24 11.54 -17.77 6.93
CA ASP A 24 12.16 -19.06 7.19
C ASP A 24 11.22 -20.04 7.91
N PHE A 25 11.62 -21.32 7.96
CA PHE A 25 10.92 -22.39 8.67
C PHE A 25 11.79 -23.02 9.76
N GLY A 26 11.15 -23.58 10.77
CA GLY A 26 11.81 -24.45 11.74
C GLY A 26 11.27 -24.34 13.17
N PRO A 27 11.60 -25.32 14.02
CA PRO A 27 11.12 -25.39 15.40
C PRO A 27 11.62 -24.24 16.28
N GLN A 28 12.70 -23.56 15.90
CA GLN A 28 13.20 -22.37 16.57
C GLN A 28 12.25 -21.17 16.47
N TYR A 29 11.29 -21.20 15.53
CA TYR A 29 10.30 -20.13 15.34
C TYR A 29 8.98 -20.38 16.06
N ARG A 30 9.02 -21.13 17.17
CA ARG A 30 7.86 -21.18 18.08
C ARG A 30 7.53 -19.78 18.58
N LEU A 31 6.24 -19.52 18.75
CA LEU A 31 5.76 -18.23 19.27
C LEU A 31 6.04 -18.08 20.78
N TYR A 32 5.94 -19.19 21.52
CA TYR A 32 6.26 -19.29 22.95
C TYR A 32 6.61 -20.75 23.31
N GLU A 33 7.27 -20.96 24.45
CA GLU A 33 7.81 -22.28 24.85
C GLU A 33 6.76 -23.40 24.91
N GLY A 34 5.52 -23.07 25.26
CA GLY A 34 4.41 -24.03 25.34
C GLY A 34 3.90 -24.56 23.99
N VAL A 35 4.33 -24.00 22.85
CA VAL A 35 3.96 -24.53 21.53
C VAL A 35 4.71 -25.84 21.27
N GLN A 36 3.97 -26.95 21.29
CA GLN A 36 4.53 -28.28 21.02
C GLN A 36 4.84 -28.51 19.52
N ASP A 37 4.13 -27.80 18.64
CA ASP A 37 4.32 -27.89 17.19
C ASP A 37 5.74 -27.45 16.81
N SER A 38 6.43 -28.28 16.01
CA SER A 38 7.75 -27.99 15.46
C SER A 38 7.67 -27.40 14.04
N ASP A 39 6.50 -27.46 13.39
CA ASP A 39 6.23 -26.88 12.08
C ASP A 39 5.88 -25.40 12.22
N CYS A 40 6.89 -24.62 12.59
CA CYS A 40 6.80 -23.19 12.77
C CYS A 40 7.52 -22.42 11.66
N LEU A 41 7.18 -21.14 11.53
CA LEU A 41 7.79 -20.23 10.58
C LEU A 41 8.01 -18.85 11.17
N ARG A 42 8.96 -18.13 10.59
CA ARG A 42 9.16 -16.70 10.79
C ARG A 42 8.66 -15.95 9.58
N TYR A 43 7.94 -14.86 9.80
CA TYR A 43 7.44 -13.98 8.74
C TYR A 43 7.78 -12.52 9.03
N ARG A 44 7.79 -11.68 7.99
CA ARG A 44 7.84 -10.22 8.08
C ARG A 44 6.50 -9.63 7.66
N CYS A 45 5.96 -8.72 8.45
CA CYS A 45 4.78 -7.95 8.07
C CYS A 45 5.16 -6.85 7.08
N LEU A 46 4.58 -6.87 5.89
CA LEU A 46 4.74 -5.82 4.88
C LEU A 46 3.57 -4.83 4.90
N ASN A 47 2.39 -5.27 5.33
CA ASN A 47 1.26 -4.40 5.63
C ASN A 47 0.39 -5.02 6.73
N SER A 48 -0.18 -4.18 7.58
CA SER A 48 -1.09 -4.58 8.66
C SER A 48 -2.06 -3.45 8.97
N LYS A 49 -3.13 -3.78 9.70
CA LYS A 49 -4.04 -2.79 10.28
C LYS A 49 -3.32 -1.92 11.31
N ALA A 50 -2.42 -2.51 12.10
CA ALA A 50 -1.59 -1.80 13.07
C ALA A 50 -0.27 -1.39 12.40
N GLU A 51 -0.04 -0.09 12.25
CA GLU A 51 1.18 0.43 11.60
C GLU A 51 2.46 0.02 12.35
N THR A 52 2.38 -0.16 13.67
CA THR A 52 3.50 -0.61 14.52
C THR A 52 4.00 -2.01 14.19
N GLU A 53 3.19 -2.84 13.53
CA GLU A 53 3.59 -4.18 13.11
C GLU A 53 4.32 -4.20 11.77
N VAL A 54 4.18 -3.15 10.95
CA VAL A 54 4.77 -3.10 9.61
C VAL A 54 6.30 -3.05 9.71
N GLY A 55 6.98 -3.90 8.94
CA GLY A 55 8.42 -4.10 8.97
C GLY A 55 8.89 -5.09 10.05
N GLN A 56 8.05 -5.42 11.04
CA GLN A 56 8.42 -6.33 12.11
C GLN A 56 8.42 -7.79 11.65
N ALA A 57 9.35 -8.56 12.21
CA ALA A 57 9.34 -10.01 12.07
C ALA A 57 8.65 -10.66 13.27
N SER A 58 7.87 -11.70 13.01
CA SER A 58 7.17 -12.46 14.04
C SER A 58 7.11 -13.94 13.68
N ASN A 59 6.69 -14.75 14.64
CA ASN A 59 6.73 -16.20 14.62
C ASN A 59 5.31 -16.77 14.70
N CYS A 60 5.05 -17.90 14.06
CA CYS A 60 3.82 -18.68 14.30
C CYS A 60 3.96 -20.11 13.79
N THR A 61 2.99 -20.97 14.12
CA THR A 61 2.89 -22.27 13.44
C THR A 61 2.50 -22.07 11.98
N ARG A 62 2.98 -22.94 11.09
CA ARG A 62 2.63 -22.89 9.67
C ARG A 62 1.13 -23.12 9.45
N THR A 63 0.48 -23.89 10.33
CA THR A 63 -0.98 -24.06 10.36
C THR A 63 -1.71 -22.74 10.60
N ALA A 64 -1.28 -21.96 11.61
CA ALA A 64 -1.88 -20.65 11.89
C ALA A 64 -1.67 -19.67 10.73
N PHE A 65 -0.48 -19.68 10.13
CA PHE A 65 -0.20 -18.86 8.95
C PHE A 65 -1.07 -19.24 7.75
N ALA A 66 -1.23 -20.53 7.46
CA ALA A 66 -2.05 -21.02 6.36
C ALA A 66 -3.55 -20.70 6.54
N ALA A 67 -4.03 -20.65 7.79
CA ALA A 67 -5.39 -20.21 8.11
C ALA A 67 -5.59 -18.71 7.88
N TRP A 68 -4.58 -17.91 8.21
CA TRP A 68 -4.56 -16.46 7.96
C TRP A 68 -4.48 -16.14 6.46
N ALA A 69 -3.59 -16.81 5.73
CA ALA A 69 -3.36 -16.58 4.30
C ALA A 69 -4.56 -16.99 3.43
N LYS A 70 -5.00 -16.07 2.56
CA LYS A 70 -6.08 -16.29 1.59
C LYS A 70 -5.58 -16.36 0.15
N VAL A 71 -4.55 -15.58 -0.18
CA VAL A 71 -3.97 -15.53 -1.53
C VAL A 71 -2.45 -15.36 -1.46
N GLU A 72 -1.73 -15.99 -2.40
CA GLU A 72 -0.31 -15.73 -2.64
C GLU A 72 -0.19 -14.50 -3.55
N VAL A 73 0.73 -13.60 -3.23
CA VAL A 73 1.04 -12.43 -4.04
C VAL A 73 2.38 -12.71 -4.73
N PRO A 74 2.43 -12.77 -6.08
CA PRO A 74 3.69 -12.94 -6.81
C PRO A 74 4.70 -11.85 -6.44
N ALA A 75 5.98 -12.21 -6.31
CA ALA A 75 7.03 -11.31 -5.82
C ALA A 75 7.15 -10.01 -6.63
N ASP A 76 6.99 -10.10 -7.96
CA ASP A 76 6.97 -8.98 -8.90
C ASP A 76 5.74 -8.07 -8.76
N GLN A 77 4.67 -8.56 -8.14
CA GLN A 77 3.41 -7.82 -7.93
C GLN A 77 3.27 -7.25 -6.52
N VAL A 78 4.14 -7.63 -5.57
CA VAL A 78 4.05 -7.17 -4.16
C VAL A 78 4.06 -5.65 -4.06
N GLY A 79 4.96 -4.99 -4.80
CA GLY A 79 5.06 -3.53 -4.78
C GLY A 79 3.76 -2.84 -5.20
N GLY A 80 3.19 -3.24 -6.34
CA GLY A 80 1.90 -2.73 -6.81
C GLY A 80 0.74 -3.06 -5.87
N HIS A 81 0.75 -4.26 -5.28
CA HIS A 81 -0.26 -4.66 -4.30
C HIS A 81 -0.23 -3.77 -3.04
N LEU A 82 0.96 -3.49 -2.50
CA LEU A 82 1.13 -2.60 -1.34
C LEU A 82 0.70 -1.16 -1.66
N ILE A 83 1.07 -0.65 -2.84
CA ILE A 83 0.63 0.67 -3.34
C ILE A 83 -0.90 0.75 -3.36
N ARG A 84 -1.56 -0.27 -3.91
CA ARG A 84 -3.04 -0.31 -3.98
C ARG A 84 -3.69 -0.32 -2.60
N LEU A 85 -3.14 -1.07 -1.64
CA LEU A 85 -3.67 -1.08 -0.26
C LEU A 85 -3.52 0.29 0.41
N GLN A 86 -2.38 0.95 0.20
CA GLN A 86 -2.15 2.31 0.70
C GLN A 86 -3.10 3.33 0.02
N ALA A 87 -3.29 3.21 -1.29
CA ALA A 87 -4.20 4.04 -2.05
C ALA A 87 -5.65 3.92 -1.54
N ASN A 88 -6.16 2.69 -1.36
CA ASN A 88 -7.49 2.44 -0.79
C ASN A 88 -7.67 3.13 0.58
N LYS A 89 -6.65 3.05 1.44
CA LYS A 89 -6.66 3.67 2.78
C LYS A 89 -6.69 5.19 2.71
N ILE A 90 -6.00 5.81 1.75
CA ILE A 90 -5.98 7.27 1.58
C ILE A 90 -7.27 7.74 0.92
N ALA A 91 -7.74 7.06 -0.12
CA ALA A 91 -8.98 7.38 -0.83
C ALA A 91 -10.18 7.46 0.12
N GLY A 92 -10.30 6.50 1.06
CA GLY A 92 -11.34 6.52 2.10
C GLY A 92 -11.23 7.65 3.13
N LYS A 93 -10.17 8.48 3.08
CA LYS A 93 -9.93 9.63 3.98
C LYS A 93 -9.87 10.96 3.25
N LEU A 94 -10.21 11.01 1.97
CA LEU A 94 -10.27 12.26 1.20
C LEU A 94 -11.57 13.00 1.51
N SER A 95 -11.49 14.33 1.63
CA SER A 95 -12.67 15.17 1.71
C SER A 95 -13.29 15.38 0.32
N GLU A 96 -14.56 15.75 0.25
CA GLU A 96 -15.22 16.00 -1.04
C GLU A 96 -14.49 17.06 -1.89
N PRO A 97 -14.00 18.19 -1.35
CA PRO A 97 -13.18 19.13 -2.14
C PRO A 97 -11.90 18.52 -2.72
N GLN A 98 -11.26 17.58 -1.99
CA GLN A 98 -10.07 16.88 -2.50
C GLN A 98 -10.44 15.90 -3.61
N LEU A 99 -11.57 15.20 -3.48
CA LEU A 99 -12.08 14.34 -4.54
C LEU A 99 -12.42 15.15 -5.79
N GLN A 100 -13.06 16.31 -5.64
CA GLN A 100 -13.35 17.21 -6.76
C GLN A 100 -12.07 17.70 -7.44
N PHE A 101 -11.05 18.09 -6.67
CA PHE A 101 -9.74 18.44 -7.21
C PHE A 101 -9.11 17.28 -7.99
N LEU A 102 -9.11 16.05 -7.46
CA LEU A 102 -8.54 14.91 -8.19
C LEU A 102 -9.32 14.58 -9.48
N ARG A 103 -10.63 14.84 -9.51
CA ARG A 103 -11.47 14.62 -10.70
C ARG A 103 -11.17 15.58 -11.85
N THR A 104 -10.38 16.64 -11.64
CA THR A 104 -9.98 17.56 -12.72
C THR A 104 -8.80 17.07 -13.53
N PHE A 105 -8.11 16.00 -13.09
CA PHE A 105 -6.94 15.46 -13.76
C PHE A 105 -7.30 14.36 -14.76
N ASP A 106 -6.46 14.22 -15.79
CA ASP A 106 -6.56 13.16 -16.77
C ASP A 106 -6.13 11.80 -16.19
N ARG A 107 -6.59 10.72 -16.83
CA ARG A 107 -6.36 9.33 -16.38
C ARG A 107 -4.99 8.78 -16.77
N ASP A 108 -4.34 9.37 -17.75
CA ASP A 108 -3.11 8.87 -18.37
C ASP A 108 -1.84 9.49 -17.75
N LEU A 109 -1.96 10.11 -16.58
CA LEU A 109 -0.81 10.62 -15.84
C LEU A 109 0.14 9.49 -15.44
N VAL A 110 1.43 9.75 -15.63
CA VAL A 110 2.50 8.80 -15.33
C VAL A 110 3.43 9.35 -14.28
N ALA A 111 4.14 8.45 -13.58
CA ALA A 111 5.10 8.89 -12.57
C ALA A 111 6.18 9.77 -13.23
N GLY A 112 6.45 10.94 -12.63
CA GLY A 112 7.40 11.91 -13.15
C GLY A 112 6.84 12.91 -14.17
N SER A 113 5.58 12.78 -14.60
CA SER A 113 4.92 13.83 -15.39
C SER A 113 4.52 15.01 -14.48
N TYR A 114 4.57 16.21 -15.04
CA TYR A 114 4.07 17.43 -14.41
C TYR A 114 2.75 17.85 -15.06
N VAL A 115 1.82 18.32 -14.23
CA VAL A 115 0.52 18.82 -14.66
C VAL A 115 0.30 20.22 -14.12
N GLU A 116 -0.07 21.14 -15.00
CA GLU A 116 -0.35 22.52 -14.64
C GLU A 116 -1.71 22.64 -13.90
N CYS A 117 -1.73 23.42 -12.82
CA CYS A 117 -2.90 23.68 -12.00
C CYS A 117 -3.08 25.18 -11.75
N PRO A 118 -4.32 25.70 -11.72
CA PRO A 118 -4.56 27.11 -11.43
C PRO A 118 -4.23 27.42 -9.98
N ARG A 119 -3.70 28.61 -9.70
CA ARG A 119 -3.31 29.04 -8.34
C ARG A 119 -4.45 28.93 -7.30
N SER A 120 -5.70 28.98 -7.74
CA SER A 120 -6.88 28.75 -6.87
C SER A 120 -6.84 27.39 -6.17
N ASP A 121 -6.23 26.38 -6.80
CA ASP A 121 -6.24 25.00 -6.33
C ASP A 121 -5.06 24.67 -5.43
N LEU A 122 -4.18 25.66 -5.18
CA LEU A 122 -2.98 25.49 -4.37
C LEU A 122 -3.29 24.93 -2.97
N ARG A 123 -4.43 25.31 -2.38
CA ARG A 123 -4.86 24.76 -1.09
C ARG A 123 -5.18 23.27 -1.18
N MET A 124 -5.84 22.84 -2.26
CA MET A 124 -6.17 21.43 -2.48
C MET A 124 -4.93 20.61 -2.80
N ALA A 125 -4.03 21.13 -3.65
CA ALA A 125 -2.75 20.52 -3.94
C ALA A 125 -1.90 20.33 -2.66
N LYS A 126 -1.83 21.34 -1.79
CA LYS A 126 -1.15 21.21 -0.48
C LYS A 126 -1.75 20.09 0.38
N GLY A 127 -3.07 20.02 0.47
CA GLY A 127 -3.73 18.95 1.22
C GLY A 127 -3.50 17.55 0.63
N CYS A 128 -3.34 17.44 -0.69
CA CYS A 128 -2.99 16.18 -1.36
C CYS A 128 -1.51 15.83 -1.17
N PHE A 129 -0.62 16.83 -1.17
CA PHE A 129 0.80 16.70 -0.83
C PHE A 129 0.99 16.19 0.61
N GLU A 130 0.30 16.77 1.58
CA GLU A 130 0.34 16.33 2.99
C GLU A 130 -0.15 14.88 3.20
N LYS A 131 -1.00 14.38 2.30
CA LYS A 131 -1.46 12.98 2.28
C LYS A 131 -0.56 12.05 1.46
N GLY A 132 0.53 12.57 0.89
CA GLY A 132 1.50 11.81 0.10
C GLY A 132 1.04 11.46 -1.32
N LEU A 133 0.03 12.15 -1.85
CA LEU A 133 -0.45 11.94 -3.23
C LEU A 133 0.41 12.68 -4.25
N ILE A 134 0.88 13.87 -3.88
CA ILE A 134 1.69 14.74 -4.72
C ILE A 134 3.13 14.66 -4.21
N THR A 135 4.07 14.46 -5.11
CA THR A 135 5.52 14.41 -4.83
C THR A 135 6.07 15.80 -4.60
N GLU A 136 5.72 16.75 -5.46
CA GLU A 136 6.13 18.14 -5.35
C GLU A 136 5.19 19.05 -6.14
N PHE A 137 5.25 20.35 -5.85
CA PHE A 137 4.62 21.39 -6.65
C PHE A 137 5.57 22.58 -6.86
N GLN A 138 5.63 23.10 -8.09
CA GLN A 138 6.55 24.17 -8.46
C GLN A 138 5.79 25.49 -8.59
N LEU A 139 6.01 26.41 -7.63
CA LEU A 139 5.32 27.69 -7.56
C LEU A 139 6.26 28.85 -7.91
N VAL A 140 6.02 29.49 -9.04
CA VAL A 140 6.73 30.73 -9.41
C VAL A 140 6.01 31.94 -8.81
N ALA A 141 6.77 32.87 -8.22
CA ALA A 141 6.21 34.09 -7.63
C ALA A 141 5.47 34.92 -8.69
N GLY A 142 4.23 35.32 -8.39
CA GLY A 142 3.37 36.06 -9.33
C GLY A 142 2.72 35.21 -10.43
N ALA A 143 3.04 33.91 -10.55
CA ALA A 143 2.43 33.04 -11.53
C ALA A 143 0.97 32.70 -11.16
N LYS A 144 0.12 32.66 -12.21
CA LYS A 144 -1.29 32.25 -12.13
C LYS A 144 -1.46 30.72 -12.05
N TRP A 145 -0.40 29.98 -12.33
CA TRP A 145 -0.38 28.53 -12.43
C TRP A 145 0.80 27.96 -11.63
N PHE A 146 0.74 26.67 -11.33
CA PHE A 146 1.81 25.90 -10.72
C PHE A 146 1.73 24.47 -11.22
N ASP A 147 2.87 23.80 -11.29
CA ASP A 147 2.91 22.40 -11.72
C ASP A 147 2.87 21.46 -10.52
N VAL A 148 2.22 20.32 -10.67
CA VAL A 148 2.23 19.21 -9.70
C VAL A 148 2.73 17.93 -10.33
N SER A 149 3.41 17.09 -9.57
CA SER A 149 3.72 15.71 -9.96
C SER A 149 3.20 14.72 -8.91
N PHE A 150 2.68 13.58 -9.35
CA PHE A 150 2.08 12.59 -8.46
C PHE A 150 3.08 11.52 -8.01
N THR A 151 2.88 11.00 -6.81
CA THR A 151 3.57 9.78 -6.35
C THR A 151 2.91 8.55 -7.01
N PRO A 152 3.57 7.36 -7.02
CA PRO A 152 2.91 6.13 -7.47
C PRO A 152 1.61 5.81 -6.70
N VAL A 153 1.57 6.14 -5.40
CA VAL A 153 0.36 6.03 -4.57
C VAL A 153 -0.69 7.06 -5.01
N GLY A 154 -0.26 8.30 -5.30
CA GLY A 154 -1.10 9.35 -5.84
C GLY A 154 -1.80 8.95 -7.13
N LEU A 155 -1.06 8.38 -8.08
CA LEU A 155 -1.61 7.86 -9.34
C LEU A 155 -2.59 6.71 -9.10
N SER A 156 -2.28 5.80 -8.17
CA SER A 156 -3.21 4.72 -7.81
C SER A 156 -4.49 5.24 -7.16
N VAL A 157 -4.42 6.28 -6.32
CA VAL A 157 -5.61 6.96 -5.77
C VAL A 157 -6.39 7.67 -6.87
N LEU A 158 -5.70 8.36 -7.78
CA LEU A 158 -6.33 9.04 -8.90
C LEU A 158 -7.12 8.07 -9.78
N ALA A 159 -6.51 6.94 -10.15
CA ALA A 159 -7.18 5.87 -10.90
C ALA A 159 -8.45 5.35 -10.21
N GLN A 160 -8.43 5.18 -8.89
CA GLN A 160 -9.61 4.78 -8.11
C GLN A 160 -10.70 5.86 -8.10
N VAL A 161 -10.32 7.13 -7.90
CA VAL A 161 -11.27 8.26 -7.87
C VAL A 161 -11.93 8.49 -9.23
N LEU A 162 -11.17 8.29 -10.30
CA LEU A 162 -11.64 8.43 -11.68
C LEU A 162 -12.42 7.19 -12.17
N GLY A 163 -12.41 6.09 -11.42
CA GLY A 163 -13.24 4.91 -11.67
C GLY A 163 -12.65 3.90 -12.65
N GLU A 164 -11.42 3.42 -12.41
CA GLU A 164 -11.01 2.15 -13.01
C GLU A 164 -11.91 1.00 -12.53
N PRO A 165 -12.34 0.08 -13.42
CA PRO A 165 -12.87 -1.20 -12.98
C PRO A 165 -11.76 -1.96 -12.24
N ALA A 166 -12.11 -2.47 -11.06
CA ALA A 166 -11.23 -3.26 -10.19
C ALA A 166 -10.72 -4.55 -10.85
#